data_AF-A0A847V5K4-F1
#
_entry.id   AF-A0A847V5K4-F1
#
_cell.length_a   1.000
_cell.length_b   1.000
_cell.length_c   1.000
_cell.angle_alpha   90.00
_cell.angle_beta   90.00
_cell.angle_gamma   90.00
#
_symmetry.space_group_name_H-M   'P 1'
#
loop_
_entity.id
_entity.type
_entity.pdbx_description
1 polymer ?
#
loop_
_entity_poly.entity_id
_entity_poly.type
_entity_poly.pdbx_seq_one_letter_code
_entity_poly.pdbx_strand_id
1 'polypeptide(L)'
;MISKTVFLAVGVVLALVVAVSAVFLASGDPDGLDSTALVTQGQKELTLPAGPDAELDESVFPGEFEYEAPFPDYTIEGADDLTNVGLMVGGVLLALVAVFGVGYLVTGIRRSGSL
;
A
#
# COMPACT_ATOMS: atom_id res chain seq x y z
N MET A 1 1.81 29.21 16.27
CA MET A 1 2.69 28.73 15.18
C MET A 1 3.09 27.30 15.52
N ILE A 2 2.73 26.32 14.68
CA ILE A 2 3.20 24.94 14.86
C ILE A 2 4.71 24.89 14.61
N SER A 3 5.45 24.23 15.49
CA SER A 3 6.90 24.06 15.32
C SER A 3 7.18 23.08 14.17
N LYS A 4 8.32 23.26 13.48
CA LYS A 4 8.73 22.42 12.36
C LYS A 4 8.76 20.93 12.74
N THR A 5 9.21 20.64 13.96
CA THR A 5 9.27 19.29 14.52
C THR A 5 7.88 18.68 14.66
N VAL A 6 6.89 19.45 15.14
CA VAL A 6 5.50 18.97 15.27
C VAL A 6 4.87 18.76 13.89
N PHE A 7 5.10 19.64 12.92
CA PHE A 7 4.63 19.45 11.55
C PHE A 7 5.19 18.17 10.93
N LEU A 8 6.49 17.93 11.06
CA LEU A 8 7.15 16.75 10.52
C LEU A 8 6.69 15.47 11.25
N ALA A 9 6.55 15.52 12.58
CA ALA A 9 6.05 14.40 13.36
C ALA A 9 4.62 14.02 12.95
N VAL A 10 3.72 14.98 12.78
CA VAL A 10 2.34 14.74 12.33
C VAL A 10 2.33 14.13 10.92
N GLY A 11 3.15 14.64 10.00
CA GLY A 11 3.28 14.10 8.65
C GLY A 11 3.77 12.65 8.63
N VAL A 12 4.77 12.32 9.45
CA VAL A 12 5.29 10.95 9.57
C VAL A 12 4.24 10.01 10.17
N VAL A 13 3.53 10.44 11.22
CA VAL A 13 2.46 9.64 11.82
C VAL A 13 1.36 9.35 10.81
N LEU A 14 0.90 10.36 10.05
CA LEU A 14 -0.10 10.17 9.00
C LEU A 14 0.40 9.24 7.89
N ALA A 15 1.65 9.38 7.45
CA ALA A 15 2.24 8.51 6.44
C ALA A 15 2.30 7.05 6.89
N LEU A 16 2.67 6.79 8.15
CA LEU A 16 2.67 5.44 8.72
C LEU A 16 1.26 4.85 8.81
N VAL A 17 0.28 5.63 9.26
CA VAL A 17 -1.12 5.18 9.32
C VAL A 17 -1.64 4.81 7.93
N VAL A 18 -1.37 5.65 6.92
CA VAL A 18 -1.77 5.36 5.52
C VAL A 18 -1.01 4.15 4.98
N ALA A 19 0.30 4.03 5.22
CA ALA A 19 1.09 2.89 4.74
C ALA A 19 0.58 1.55 5.31
N VAL A 20 0.25 1.50 6.60
CA VAL A 20 -0.30 0.29 7.23
C VAL A 20 -1.72 0.03 6.76
N SER A 21 -2.58 1.06 6.72
CA SER A 21 -3.98 0.89 6.34
C SER A 21 -4.16 0.56 4.86
N ALA A 22 -3.26 1.04 3.99
CA ALA A 22 -3.34 0.80 2.56
C ALA A 22 -3.29 -0.69 2.20
N VAL A 23 -2.52 -1.50 2.92
CA VAL A 23 -2.44 -2.96 2.68
C VAL A 23 -3.77 -3.65 2.95
N PHE A 24 -4.48 -3.24 4.01
CA PHE A 24 -5.78 -3.79 4.39
C PHE A 24 -6.95 -3.22 3.60
N LEU A 25 -6.81 -1.99 3.08
CA LEU A 25 -7.82 -1.36 2.23
C LEU A 25 -7.67 -1.79 0.77
N ALA A 26 -6.47 -2.16 0.32
CA ALA A 26 -6.17 -2.51 -1.06
C ALA A 26 -6.74 -3.84 -1.52
N SER A 27 -7.04 -4.75 -0.60
CA SER A 27 -7.38 -6.11 -0.96
C SER A 27 -8.44 -6.71 -0.04
N GLY A 28 -9.38 -7.46 -0.66
CA GLY A 28 -10.31 -8.39 -0.02
C GLY A 28 -9.61 -9.26 1.03
N ASP A 29 -8.43 -9.74 0.62
CA ASP A 29 -7.48 -10.46 1.44
C ASP A 29 -6.15 -9.70 1.45
N PRO A 30 -5.75 -9.08 2.57
CA PRO A 30 -4.54 -8.25 2.59
C PRO A 30 -3.36 -9.06 2.04
N ASP A 31 -2.78 -8.63 0.92
CA ASP A 31 -1.82 -9.33 0.02
C ASP A 31 -0.63 -10.05 0.72
N GLY A 32 -0.34 -9.70 1.98
CA GLY A 32 0.62 -10.40 2.83
C GLY A 32 0.08 -11.58 3.65
N LEU A 33 -1.18 -11.59 4.05
CA LEU A 33 -1.77 -12.65 4.89
C LEU A 33 -2.06 -13.91 4.08
N ASP A 34 -2.61 -13.81 2.87
CA ASP A 34 -2.82 -14.97 1.99
C ASP A 34 -1.52 -15.62 1.59
N SER A 35 -0.52 -14.81 1.25
CA SER A 35 0.83 -15.29 1.00
C SER A 35 1.40 -16.01 2.22
N THR A 36 1.12 -15.53 3.44
CA THR A 36 1.57 -16.16 4.69
C THR A 36 0.77 -17.43 4.99
N ALA A 37 -0.53 -17.42 4.74
CA ALA A 37 -1.44 -18.55 4.94
C ALA A 37 -1.10 -19.70 3.98
N LEU A 38 -0.89 -19.40 2.69
CA LEU A 38 -0.40 -20.36 1.70
C LEU A 38 0.98 -20.92 2.07
N VAL A 39 1.87 -20.12 2.67
CA VAL A 39 3.17 -20.62 3.20
C VAL A 39 2.95 -21.56 4.37
N THR A 40 2.05 -21.24 5.31
CA THR A 40 1.75 -22.11 6.46
C THR A 40 1.02 -23.40 6.06
N GLN A 41 0.25 -23.37 4.98
CA GLN A 41 -0.42 -24.54 4.39
C GLN A 41 0.51 -25.34 3.45
N GLY A 42 1.76 -24.90 3.24
CA GLY A 42 2.72 -25.57 2.37
C GLY A 42 2.41 -25.47 0.87
N GLN A 43 1.48 -24.59 0.49
CA GLN A 43 1.07 -24.35 -0.89
C GLN A 43 1.90 -23.26 -1.60
N LYS A 44 2.69 -22.50 -0.85
CA LYS A 44 3.58 -21.45 -1.36
C LYS A 44 4.93 -21.45 -0.63
N GLU A 45 6.01 -21.18 -1.36
CA GLU A 45 7.33 -20.94 -0.78
C GLU A 45 7.52 -19.44 -0.50
N LEU A 46 8.23 -19.11 0.58
CA LEU A 46 8.31 -17.74 1.15
C LEU A 46 8.77 -16.66 0.14
N THR A 47 9.49 -17.06 -0.90
CA THR A 47 10.12 -16.16 -1.89
C THR A 47 9.61 -16.36 -3.31
N LEU A 48 8.70 -17.32 -3.54
CA LEU A 48 8.18 -17.65 -4.86
C LEU A 48 6.71 -17.24 -4.98
N PRO A 49 6.25 -16.87 -6.19
CA PRO A 49 4.83 -16.67 -6.44
C PRO A 49 4.05 -17.94 -6.11
N ALA A 50 2.78 -17.77 -5.72
CA ALA A 50 1.87 -18.90 -5.55
C ALA A 50 1.70 -19.61 -6.91
N GLY A 51 1.58 -20.94 -6.89
CA GLY A 51 1.26 -21.70 -8.10
C GLY A 51 -0.13 -21.34 -8.62
N PRO A 52 -0.43 -21.58 -9.91
CA PRO A 52 -1.76 -21.29 -10.48
C PRO A 52 -2.90 -22.09 -9.83
N ASP A 53 -2.58 -23.16 -9.11
CA ASP A 53 -3.52 -24.02 -8.39
C ASP A 53 -3.45 -23.84 -6.85
N ALA A 54 -2.75 -22.79 -6.38
CA ALA A 54 -2.61 -22.52 -4.95
C ALA A 54 -3.84 -21.77 -4.44
N GLU A 55 -4.70 -22.49 -3.71
CA GLU A 55 -5.94 -21.96 -3.15
C GLU A 55 -5.92 -22.14 -1.63
N LEU A 56 -6.36 -21.12 -0.92
CA LEU A 56 -6.53 -21.20 0.52
C LEU A 56 -7.61 -22.22 0.85
N ASP A 57 -7.24 -23.30 1.52
CA ASP A 57 -8.21 -24.23 2.06
C ASP A 57 -8.71 -23.69 3.40
N GLU A 58 -9.75 -22.86 3.34
CA GLU A 58 -10.43 -22.26 4.50
C GLU A 58 -11.09 -23.33 5.39
N SER A 59 -11.27 -24.57 4.89
CA SER A 59 -11.83 -25.67 5.68
C SER A 59 -10.85 -26.28 6.68
N VAL A 60 -9.55 -26.03 6.51
CA VAL A 60 -8.49 -26.51 7.43
C VAL A 60 -8.49 -25.72 8.74
N PHE A 61 -8.90 -24.44 8.72
CA PHE A 61 -8.93 -23.54 9.87
C PHE A 61 -10.26 -22.74 9.91
N PRO A 62 -11.38 -23.41 10.23
CA PRO A 62 -12.69 -22.78 10.21
C PRO A 62 -12.77 -21.62 11.21
N GLY A 63 -13.02 -20.41 10.71
CA GLY A 63 -13.19 -19.18 11.51
C GLY A 63 -11.91 -18.41 11.85
N GLU A 64 -10.73 -18.82 11.39
CA GLU A 64 -9.48 -18.05 11.58
C GLU A 64 -9.14 -17.13 10.39
N PHE A 65 -9.64 -17.42 9.19
CA PHE A 65 -9.32 -16.68 7.95
C PHE A 65 -10.53 -15.99 7.29
N GLU A 66 -11.73 -16.04 7.89
CA GLU A 66 -12.88 -15.30 7.39
C GLU A 66 -12.74 -13.80 7.72
N TYR A 67 -12.09 -13.05 6.82
CA TYR A 67 -12.07 -11.59 6.84
C TYR A 67 -12.78 -11.07 5.61
N GLU A 68 -13.94 -10.45 5.78
CA GLU A 68 -14.63 -9.78 4.69
C GLU A 68 -14.18 -8.32 4.64
N ALA A 69 -13.48 -7.93 3.56
CA ALA A 69 -12.94 -6.58 3.47
C ALA A 69 -14.05 -5.52 3.54
N PRO A 70 -13.80 -4.41 4.26
CA PRO A 70 -14.77 -3.32 4.39
C PRO A 70 -15.08 -2.62 3.06
N PHE A 71 -14.24 -2.81 2.03
CA PHE A 71 -14.41 -2.29 0.67
C PHE A 71 -14.05 -3.36 -0.38
N PRO A 72 -14.92 -4.34 -0.64
CA PRO A 72 -14.63 -5.47 -1.54
C PRO A 72 -14.38 -5.04 -3.00
N ASP A 73 -14.97 -3.90 -3.41
CA ASP A 73 -14.80 -3.32 -4.76
C ASP A 73 -13.51 -2.50 -4.94
N TYR A 74 -12.65 -2.42 -3.91
CA TYR A 74 -11.36 -1.71 -4.01
C TYR A 74 -10.27 -2.59 -4.64
N THR A 75 -10.50 -3.90 -4.73
CA THR A 75 -9.65 -4.86 -5.43
C THR A 75 -9.72 -4.61 -6.94
N ILE A 76 -8.58 -4.34 -7.57
CA ILE A 76 -8.52 -4.08 -9.01
C ILE A 76 -8.44 -5.43 -9.73
N GLU A 77 -9.39 -5.71 -10.62
CA GLU A 77 -9.40 -6.91 -11.47
C GLU A 77 -8.09 -6.97 -12.28
N GLY A 78 -7.30 -8.04 -12.10
CA GLY A 78 -6.00 -8.23 -12.74
C GLY A 78 -4.80 -7.62 -11.98
N ALA A 79 -4.93 -7.22 -10.71
CA ALA A 79 -3.85 -6.68 -9.88
C ALA A 79 -2.54 -7.51 -9.90
N ASP A 80 -2.67 -8.80 -10.14
CA ASP A 80 -1.64 -9.84 -10.20
C ASP A 80 -0.78 -9.79 -11.48
N ASP A 81 -1.21 -9.05 -12.51
CA ASP A 81 -0.43 -8.83 -13.72
C ASP A 81 0.81 -7.97 -13.43
N LEU A 82 1.99 -8.43 -13.86
CA LEU A 82 3.26 -7.69 -13.78
C LEU A 82 3.20 -6.26 -14.36
N THR A 83 2.24 -5.98 -15.23
CA THR A 83 1.94 -4.65 -15.79
C THR A 83 1.45 -3.66 -14.71
N ASN A 84 0.75 -4.13 -13.68
CA ASN A 84 0.21 -3.30 -12.59
C ASN A 84 1.28 -2.84 -11.60
N VAL A 85 2.34 -3.63 -11.41
CA VAL A 85 3.51 -3.19 -10.61
C VAL A 85 4.19 -1.99 -11.28
N GLY A 86 4.33 -2.01 -12.61
CA GLY A 86 4.90 -0.90 -13.37
C GLY A 86 4.09 0.41 -13.24
N LEU A 87 2.77 0.31 -13.26
CA LEU A 87 1.87 1.45 -13.04
C LEU A 87 1.93 1.96 -11.60
N MET A 88 2.04 1.07 -10.61
CA MET A 88 2.21 1.44 -9.21
C MET A 88 3.52 2.22 -8.99
N VAL A 89 4.64 1.71 -9.51
CA VAL A 89 5.94 2.40 -9.44
C VAL A 89 5.87 3.75 -10.16
N GLY A 90 5.26 3.80 -11.34
CA GLY A 90 5.05 5.03 -12.10
C GLY A 90 4.22 6.06 -11.33
N GLY A 91 3.13 5.62 -10.69
CA GLY A 91 2.27 6.46 -9.85
C GLY A 91 3.01 7.05 -8.65
N VAL A 92 3.83 6.25 -7.97
CA VAL A 92 4.67 6.70 -6.84
C VAL A 92 5.69 7.76 -7.30
N LEU A 93 6.37 7.52 -8.43
CA LEU A 93 7.33 8.49 -8.98
C LEU A 93 6.65 9.80 -9.37
N LEU A 94 5.47 9.72 -10.00
CA LEU A 94 4.70 10.89 -10.39
C LEU A 94 4.22 11.68 -9.16
N ALA A 95 3.75 11.01 -8.12
CA ALA A 95 3.36 11.64 -6.85
C ALA A 95 4.55 12.34 -6.18
N LEU A 96 5.73 11.70 -6.17
CA LEU A 96 6.96 12.32 -5.67
C LEU A 96 7.29 13.61 -6.44
N VAL A 97 7.30 13.55 -7.77
CA VAL A 97 7.56 14.73 -8.62
C VAL A 97 6.55 15.84 -8.35
N ALA A 98 5.27 15.51 -8.20
CA ALA A 98 4.23 16.49 -7.90
C ALA A 98 4.46 17.19 -6.55
N VAL A 99 4.73 16.43 -5.48
CA VAL A 99 4.95 16.98 -4.14
C VAL A 99 6.21 17.85 -4.10
N PHE A 100 7.32 17.39 -4.69
CA PHE A 100 8.54 18.19 -4.79
C PHE A 100 8.33 19.44 -5.65
N GLY A 101 7.58 19.33 -6.75
CA GLY A 101 7.24 20.45 -7.62
C GLY A 101 6.45 21.54 -6.90
N VAL A 102 5.41 21.16 -6.16
CA VAL A 102 4.63 22.09 -5.33
C VAL A 102 5.50 22.70 -4.23
N GLY A 103 6.30 21.89 -3.54
CA GLY A 103 7.21 22.37 -2.50
C GLY A 103 8.21 23.40 -3.02
N TYR A 104 8.79 23.16 -4.19
CA TYR A 104 9.71 24.07 -4.86
C TYR A 104 9.02 25.37 -5.30
N LEU A 105 7.81 25.27 -5.87
CA LEU A 105 7.04 26.43 -6.29
C LEU A 105 6.71 27.35 -5.09
N VAL A 106 6.22 26.75 -4.00
CA VAL A 106 5.87 27.48 -2.77
C VAL A 106 7.10 28.15 -2.14
N THR A 107 8.25 27.47 -2.12
CA THR A 107 9.49 28.07 -1.60
C THR A 107 10.08 29.13 -2.53
N GLY A 108 9.98 28.94 -3.85
CA GLY A 108 10.40 29.92 -4.86
C GLY A 108 9.61 31.22 -4.76
N ILE A 109 8.28 31.14 -4.63
CA ILE A 109 7.40 32.31 -4.45
C ILE A 109 7.76 33.08 -3.17
N ARG A 110 8.08 32.37 -2.09
CA ARG A 110 8.42 32.99 -0.79
C ARG A 110 9.76 33.73 -0.81
N ARG A 111 10.69 33.35 -1.69
CA ARG A 111 11.96 34.07 -1.90
C ARG A 111 11.81 35.32 -2.78
N SER A 112 10.83 35.34 -3.68
CA SER A 112 10.59 36.49 -4.57
C SER A 112 9.83 37.63 -3.90
N GLY A 113 9.12 37.38 -2.80
CA GLY A 113 8.33 38.39 -2.07
C GLY A 113 9.06 39.10 -0.92
N SER A 114 10.38 38.93 -0.76
CA SER A 114 11.18 39.60 0.28
C SER A 114 12.15 40.67 -0.27
N LEU A 115 11.81 41.28 -1.41
CA LEU A 115 12.47 42.47 -1.95
C LEU A 115 11.59 43.70 -1.71
#